data_AF-A0A820XDD5-F1
#
_entry.id   AF-A0A820XDD5-F1
#
_cell.length_a   1.000
_cell.length_b   1.000
_cell.length_c   1.000
_cell.angle_alpha   90.00
_cell.angle_beta   90.00
_cell.angle_gamma   90.00
#
_symmetry.space_group_name_H-M   'P 1'
#
loop_
_entity.id
_entity.type
_entity.pdbx_description
1 polymer ?
#
loop_
_entity_poly.entity_id
_entity_poly.type
_entity_poly.pdbx_seq_one_letter_code
_entity_poly.pdbx_strand_id
1 'polypeptide(L)'
;ALLSGARNAKNVYLSQNIYDRMKNLFPEEKDALISAAVLLANVYASSGEIDKASNIRLEIHKSGTKKKVGLTWITVDGQLY
;
A
#
# COMPACT_ATOMS: atom_id res chain seq x y z
N ALA A 1 9.79 6.37 4.26
CA ALA A 1 9.35 7.41 5.22
C ALA A 1 7.94 7.97 4.97
N LEU A 2 7.58 8.41 3.76
CA LEU A 2 6.33 9.15 3.50
C LEU A 2 5.03 8.37 3.82
N LEU A 3 4.99 7.09 3.45
CA LEU A 3 3.81 6.25 3.63
C LEU A 3 3.57 5.84 5.11
N SER A 4 4.63 5.71 5.91
CA SER A 4 4.51 5.57 7.38
C SER A 4 3.98 6.84 8.04
N GLY A 5 4.30 8.03 7.50
CA GLY A 5 3.74 9.31 7.96
C GLY A 5 2.23 9.43 7.67
N ALA A 6 1.79 8.99 6.48
CA ALA A 6 0.37 8.97 6.12
C ALA A 6 -0.44 7.97 6.98
N ARG A 7 0.17 6.85 7.37
CA ARG A 7 -0.40 5.91 8.35
C ARG A 7 -0.66 6.59 9.71
N ASN A 8 0.26 7.43 10.19
CA ASN A 8 0.08 8.17 11.45
C ASN A 8 -0.97 9.29 11.35
N ALA A 9 -1.16 9.87 10.16
CA ALA A 9 -2.13 10.95 9.95
C ALA A 9 -3.58 10.48 9.77
N LYS A 10 -3.84 9.15 9.65
CA LYS A 10 -5.15 8.57 9.29
C LYS A 10 -5.81 9.25 8.09
N ASN A 11 -5.02 9.85 7.19
CA ASN A 11 -5.56 10.57 6.05
C ASN A 11 -5.82 9.58 4.92
N VAL A 12 -7.01 8.99 4.99
CA VAL A 12 -7.53 8.04 4.00
C VAL A 12 -7.51 8.65 2.61
N TYR A 13 -7.96 9.91 2.48
CA TYR A 13 -8.04 10.60 1.19
C TYR A 13 -6.67 10.75 0.53
N LEU A 14 -5.67 11.22 1.27
CA LEU A 14 -4.31 11.34 0.76
C LEU A 14 -3.71 9.98 0.38
N SER A 15 -3.93 8.96 1.22
CA SER A 15 -3.42 7.62 0.97
C SER A 15 -4.03 7.00 -0.30
N GLN A 16 -5.33 7.21 -0.52
CA GLN A 16 -6.02 6.79 -1.73
C GLN A 16 -5.49 7.53 -2.96
N ASN A 17 -5.34 8.86 -2.90
CA ASN A 17 -4.84 9.66 -4.01
C ASN A 17 -3.42 9.25 -4.44
N ILE A 18 -2.53 8.99 -3.47
CA ILE A 18 -1.17 8.49 -3.75
C ILE A 18 -1.23 7.12 -4.44
N TYR A 19 -2.08 6.20 -3.96
CA TYR A 19 -2.25 4.88 -4.56
C TYR A 19 -2.75 4.97 -6.01
N ASP A 20 -3.76 5.80 -6.26
CA ASP A 20 -4.32 5.99 -7.61
C ASP A 20 -3.29 6.61 -8.56
N ARG A 21 -2.50 7.58 -8.07
CA ARG A 21 -1.42 8.17 -8.86
C ARG A 21 -0.34 7.14 -9.18
N MET A 22 -0.02 6.25 -8.24
CA MET A 22 0.97 5.20 -8.45
C MET A 22 0.51 4.17 -9.49
N LYS A 23 -0.77 3.77 -9.44
CA LYS A 23 -1.39 2.91 -10.47
C LYS A 23 -1.27 3.51 -11.88
N ASN A 24 -1.48 4.83 -11.99
CA ASN A 24 -1.40 5.53 -13.28
C ASN A 24 0.03 5.71 -13.79
N LEU A 25 0.98 6.02 -12.91
CA LEU A 25 2.37 6.31 -13.31
C LEU A 25 3.21 5.05 -13.53
N PHE A 26 2.94 3.98 -12.77
CA PHE A 26 3.76 2.77 -12.76
C PHE A 26 2.91 1.50 -12.83
N PRO A 27 2.12 1.29 -13.89
CA PRO A 27 1.22 0.14 -14.00
C PRO A 27 1.97 -1.21 -14.05
N GLU A 28 3.20 -1.22 -14.57
CA GLU A 28 4.03 -2.42 -14.71
C GLU A 28 4.76 -2.80 -13.41
N GLU A 29 4.87 -1.88 -12.45
CA GLU A 29 5.58 -2.08 -11.17
C GLU A 29 4.69 -2.79 -10.15
N LYS A 30 4.30 -4.03 -10.48
CA LYS A 30 3.33 -4.83 -9.72
C LYS A 30 3.69 -4.97 -8.24
N ASP A 31 4.96 -5.22 -7.92
CA ASP A 31 5.43 -5.37 -6.54
C ASP A 31 5.27 -4.07 -5.72
N ALA A 32 5.53 -2.93 -6.36
CA ALA A 32 5.39 -1.62 -5.75
C ALA A 32 3.91 -1.27 -5.51
N LEU A 33 3.05 -1.57 -6.48
CA LEU A 33 1.59 -1.40 -6.37
C LEU A 33 0.97 -2.28 -5.30
N ILE A 34 1.43 -3.52 -5.14
CA ILE A 34 0.97 -4.42 -4.07
C ILE A 34 1.35 -3.86 -2.71
N SER A 35 2.58 -3.39 -2.56
CA SER A 35 3.07 -2.80 -1.31
C SER A 35 2.25 -1.57 -0.91
N ALA A 36 1.93 -0.71 -1.88
CA ALA A 36 1.06 0.45 -1.69
C ALA A 36 -0.39 0.04 -1.34
N ALA A 37 -0.94 -0.98 -2.00
CA ALA A 37 -2.27 -1.53 -1.71
C ALA A 37 -2.35 -2.10 -0.28
N VAL A 38 -1.33 -2.86 0.16
CA VAL A 38 -1.24 -3.38 1.54
C VAL A 38 -1.26 -2.24 2.55
N LEU A 39 -0.56 -1.14 2.28
CA LEU A 39 -0.59 -0.02 3.20
C LEU A 39 -1.94 0.70 3.19
N LEU A 40 -2.53 0.95 2.02
CA LEU A 40 -3.85 1.56 1.90
C LEU A 40 -4.90 0.75 2.68
N ALA A 41 -4.87 -0.58 2.58
CA ALA A 41 -5.74 -1.45 3.38
C ALA A 41 -5.53 -1.31 4.90
N ASN A 42 -4.31 -1.00 5.34
CA ASN A 42 -4.03 -0.75 6.75
C ASN A 42 -4.51 0.65 7.19
N VAL A 43 -4.45 1.66 6.32
CA VAL A 43 -4.99 3.00 6.60
C VAL A 43 -6.52 2.94 6.71
N TYR A 44 -7.18 2.19 5.82
CA TYR A 44 -8.62 1.95 5.92
C TYR A 44 -8.99 1.25 7.22
N ALA A 45 -8.27 0.18 7.58
CA ALA A 45 -8.51 -0.55 8.83
C ALA A 45 -8.32 0.34 10.08
N SER A 46 -7.27 1.16 10.13
CA SER A 46 -7.01 2.05 11.28
C SER A 46 -7.98 3.23 11.40
N SER A 47 -8.72 3.51 10.33
CA SER A 47 -9.75 4.55 10.25
C SER A 47 -11.18 3.99 10.46
N GLY A 48 -11.32 2.68 10.69
CA GLY A 48 -12.62 2.02 10.89
C GLY A 48 -13.33 1.61 9.60
N GLU A 49 -12.71 1.83 8.43
CA GLU A 49 -13.27 1.50 7.12
C GLU A 49 -12.94 0.04 6.74
N ILE A 50 -13.45 -0.90 7.54
CA ILE A 50 -13.12 -2.32 7.44
C ILE A 50 -13.48 -2.92 6.07
N ASP A 51 -14.62 -2.52 5.50
CA ASP A 51 -15.07 -3.01 4.19
C ASP A 51 -14.10 -2.63 3.07
N LYS A 52 -13.61 -1.39 3.07
CA LYS A 52 -12.61 -0.94 2.09
C LYS A 52 -11.28 -1.65 2.26
N ALA A 53 -10.86 -1.87 3.51
CA ALA A 53 -9.67 -2.67 3.80
C ALA A 53 -9.80 -4.11 3.29
N SER A 54 -10.98 -4.71 3.43
CA SER A 54 -11.29 -6.06 2.94
C SER A 54 -11.24 -6.14 1.41
N ASN A 55 -11.87 -5.18 0.73
CA ASN A 55 -11.87 -5.10 -0.73
C ASN A 55 -10.46 -5.04 -1.31
N ILE A 56 -9.59 -4.18 -0.78
CA ILE A 56 -8.19 -4.09 -1.23
C ILE A 56 -7.45 -5.41 -1.01
N ARG A 57 -7.68 -6.10 0.11
CA ARG A 57 -7.06 -7.41 0.37
C ARG A 57 -7.56 -8.49 -0.58
N LEU A 58 -8.83 -8.45 -0.96
CA LEU A 58 -9.40 -9.34 -1.98
C LEU A 58 -8.80 -9.07 -3.36
N GLU A 59 -8.62 -7.81 -3.74
CA GLU A 59 -7.95 -7.44 -4.99
C GLU A 59 -6.51 -7.97 -5.05
N ILE A 60 -5.73 -7.80 -3.98
CA ILE A 60 -4.37 -8.33 -3.86
C ILE A 60 -4.36 -9.86 -3.93
N HIS A 61 -5.37 -10.53 -3.36
CA HIS A 61 -5.46 -11.98 -3.42
C HIS A 61 -5.82 -12.47 -4.83
N LYS A 62 -6.75 -11.80 -5.50
CA LYS A 62 -7.18 -12.09 -6.87
C LYS A 62 -6.08 -11.86 -7.90
N SER A 63 -5.15 -10.94 -7.66
CA SER A 63 -4.01 -10.71 -8.55
C SER A 63 -2.96 -11.85 -8.50
N GLY A 64 -3.19 -12.91 -7.71
CA GLY A 64 -2.41 -14.15 -7.75
C GLY A 64 -1.02 -14.04 -7.13
N THR A 65 -0.68 -12.90 -6.54
CA THR A 65 0.66 -12.64 -6.03
C THR A 65 0.85 -13.24 -4.64
N LYS A 66 1.71 -14.27 -4.56
CA LYS A 66 2.30 -14.72 -3.30
C LYS A 66 3.00 -13.51 -2.68
N LYS A 67 2.53 -13.02 -1.53
CA LYS A 67 3.16 -11.95 -0.75
C LYS A 67 4.66 -12.25 -0.66
N LYS A 68 5.51 -11.51 -1.37
CA LYS A 68 6.93 -11.41 -1.03
C LYS A 68 6.98 -10.66 0.30
N VAL A 69 6.85 -11.40 1.40
CA VAL A 69 7.24 -10.96 2.73
C VAL A 69 8.68 -10.49 2.60
N GLY A 70 8.92 -9.17 2.60
CA GLY A 70 10.30 -8.66 2.64
C GLY A 70 10.60 -7.28 2.07
N LEU A 71 9.71 -6.62 1.31
CA LEU A 71 10.01 -5.29 0.76
C LEU A 71 9.26 -4.18 1.51
N THR A 72 9.72 -3.93 2.73
CA THR A 72 9.55 -2.64 3.39
C THR A 72 10.34 -1.59 2.59
N TRP A 73 9.67 -0.52 2.14
CA TRP A 73 10.19 0.62 1.36
C TRP A 73 11.28 1.49 2.06
N ILE A 74 12.08 0.88 2.93
CA ILE A 74 13.27 1.50 3.57
C ILE A 74 14.58 0.99 3.00
N THR A 75 14.55 0.03 2.06
CA THR A 75 15.76 -0.46 1.41
C THR A 75 15.98 0.26 0.10
N VAL A 76 16.66 1.41 0.15
CA VAL A 76 17.48 1.86 -0.99
C VAL A 76 18.82 1.17 -0.81
N ASP A 77 19.13 0.22 -1.70
CA ASP A 77 20.47 -0.36 -1.82
C ASP A 77 21.01 -1.16 -0.62
N GLY A 78 20.16 -2.01 -0.02
CA GLY A 78 20.56 -2.94 1.05
C GLY A 78 20.83 -2.31 2.42
N GLN A 79 20.62 -1.00 2.61
CA GLN A 79 20.82 -0.35 3.90
C GLN A 79 19.52 0.14 4.53
N LEU A 80 19.40 -0.09 5.85
CA LEU A 80 18.26 0.30 6.67
C LEU A 80 18.48 1.74 7.18
N TYR A 81 17.65 2.69 6.76
CA TYR A 81 17.55 4.03 7.33
C TYR A 81 16.23 4.23 8.08
#